data_AF-A0A3E0NDJ8-F1
#
_entry.id   AF-A0A3E0NDJ8-F1
#
_cell.length_a   1.000
_cell.length_b   1.000
_cell.length_c   1.000
_cell.angle_alpha   90.00
_cell.angle_beta   90.00
_cell.angle_gamma   90.00
#
_symmetry.space_group_name_H-M   'P 1'
#
loop_
_entity.id
_entity.type
_entity.pdbx_description
1 polymer ?
#
loop_
_entity_poly.entity_id
_entity_poly.type
_entity_poly.pdbx_seq_one_letter_code
_entity_poly.pdbx_strand_id
1 'polypeptide(L)' 'AIESARATLVYLPPYSPDFNPIEQAFSKFKWLLKSAKERTVDALWKTCGELLSKFTQQECQNYFRHCGYRYTYA' A
#
# COMPACT_ATOMS: atom_id res chain seq x y z
N ALA A 1 4.64 -15.82 -16.71
CA ALA A 1 3.52 -15.49 -15.79
C ALA A 1 3.43 -13.98 -15.52
N ILE A 2 4.48 -13.34 -14.97
CA ILE A 2 4.47 -11.88 -14.71
C ILE A 2 4.51 -11.08 -16.01
N GLU A 3 5.51 -11.33 -16.87
CA GLU A 3 5.68 -10.59 -18.14
C GLU A 3 4.55 -10.87 -19.14
N SER A 4 3.98 -12.08 -19.12
CA SER A 4 2.81 -12.43 -19.93
C SER A 4 1.57 -11.60 -19.58
N ALA A 5 1.51 -11.04 -18.36
CA ALA A 5 0.48 -10.09 -17.94
C ALA A 5 0.84 -8.63 -18.24
N ARG A 6 1.92 -8.37 -18.99
CA ARG A 6 2.47 -7.03 -19.28
C ARG A 6 2.93 -6.27 -18.02
N ALA A 7 3.33 -7.00 -16.99
CA ALA A 7 3.92 -6.45 -15.77
C ALA A 7 5.45 -6.63 -15.78
N THR A 8 6.16 -5.70 -15.15
CA THR A 8 7.62 -5.76 -14.96
C THR A 8 7.95 -6.11 -13.52
N LEU A 9 8.88 -7.04 -13.32
CA LEU A 9 9.39 -7.36 -12.00
C LEU A 9 10.46 -6.35 -11.57
N VAL A 10 10.26 -5.71 -10.42
CA VAL A 10 11.22 -4.78 -9.81
C VAL A 10 11.80 -5.44 -8.58
N TYR A 11 13.11 -5.70 -8.60
CA TYR A 11 13.82 -6.31 -7.47
C TYR A 11 14.16 -5.27 -6.41
N LEU A 12 13.91 -5.63 -5.15
CA LEU A 12 14.32 -4.86 -3.97
C LEU A 12 15.57 -5.48 -3.36
N PRO A 13 16.56 -4.67 -2.93
CA PRO A 13 17.65 -5.20 -2.12
C PRO A 13 17.11 -5.81 -0.81
N PRO A 14 17.76 -6.87 -0.28
CA PRO A 14 17.36 -7.46 0.99
C PRO A 14 17.29 -6.42 2.12
N TYR A 15 16.32 -6.60 3.03
CA TYR A 15 16.13 -5.75 4.21
C TYR A 15 16.04 -4.24 3.94
N SER A 16 15.52 -3.85 2.77
CA SER A 16 15.38 -2.45 2.36
C SER A 16 13.90 -1.99 2.36
N PRO A 17 13.25 -1.91 3.54
CA PRO A 17 11.84 -1.51 3.61
C PRO A 17 11.63 -0.07 3.13
N ASP A 18 12.65 0.78 3.19
CA ASP A 18 12.60 2.18 2.73
C ASP A 18 12.35 2.32 1.22
N PHE A 19 12.63 1.26 0.46
CA PHE A 19 12.35 1.20 -0.98
C PHE A 19 11.02 0.50 -1.30
N ASN A 20 10.23 0.08 -0.32
CA ASN A 20 8.96 -0.59 -0.55
C ASN A 20 7.77 0.36 -0.25
N PRO A 21 7.10 0.94 -1.27
CA PRO A 21 6.04 1.94 -1.07
C PRO A 21 4.85 1.42 -0.25
N ILE A 22 4.66 0.10 -0.23
CA ILE A 22 3.57 -0.53 0.52
C ILE A 22 3.75 -0.36 2.03
N GLU A 23 4.98 -0.21 2.53
CA GLU A 23 5.26 -0.14 3.98
C GLU A 23 4.61 1.09 4.62
N GLN A 24 4.64 2.23 3.92
CA GLN A 24 3.99 3.47 4.39
C GLN A 24 2.47 3.33 4.41
N ALA A 25 1.90 2.81 3.32
CA ALA A 25 0.47 2.56 3.22
C ALA A 25 -0.01 1.60 4.33
N PHE A 26 0.70 0.49 4.54
CA PHE A 26 0.38 -0.47 5.59
C PHE A 26 0.57 0.07 7.00
N SER A 27 1.53 0.96 7.22
CA SER A 27 1.72 1.62 8.52
C SER A 27 0.50 2.44 8.90
N LYS A 28 -0.01 3.29 7.98
CA LYS A 28 -1.27 4.03 8.16
C LYS A 28 -2.47 3.10 8.29
N PHE A 29 -2.58 2.09 7.41
CA PHE A 29 -3.69 1.15 7.42
C PHE A 29 -3.80 0.38 8.74
N LYS A 30 -2.67 -0.15 9.24
CA LYS A 30 -2.60 -0.84 10.54
C LYS A 30 -3.02 0.06 11.69
N TRP A 31 -2.62 1.33 11.67
CA TRP A 31 -3.03 2.29 12.70
C TRP A 31 -4.55 2.53 12.68
N LEU A 32 -5.13 2.76 11.50
CA LEU A 32 -6.59 2.93 11.34
C LEU A 32 -7.36 1.68 11.78
N LEU A 33 -6.92 0.50 11.37
CA LEU A 33 -7.57 -0.77 11.69
C LEU A 33 -7.53 -1.06 13.19
N LYS A 34 -6.38 -0.83 13.84
CA LYS A 34 -6.26 -0.95 15.30
C LYS A 34 -7.17 0.03 16.04
N SER A 35 -7.39 1.22 15.46
CA SER A 35 -8.26 2.25 16.04
C SER A 35 -9.74 1.89 15.93
N ALA A 36 -10.14 1.11 14.94
CA ALA A 36 -11.51 0.63 14.74
C ALA A 36 -11.95 -0.44 15.76
N LYS A 37 -11.00 -1.19 16.34
CA LYS A 37 -11.24 -2.15 17.44
C LYS A 37 -12.25 -3.26 17.12
N GLU A 38 -12.35 -3.69 15.86
CA GLU A 38 -13.24 -4.78 15.44
C GLU A 38 -12.95 -6.09 16.19
N ARG A 39 -14.02 -6.84 16.50
CA ARG A 39 -13.95 -8.08 17.29
C ARG A 39 -14.41 -9.33 16.56
N THR A 40 -14.87 -9.20 15.32
CA THR A 40 -15.25 -10.33 14.46
C THR A 40 -14.51 -10.24 13.14
N VAL A 41 -14.33 -11.39 12.48
CA VAL A 41 -13.67 -11.48 11.18
C VAL A 41 -14.48 -10.74 10.11
N ASP A 42 -15.80 -10.87 10.12
CA ASP A 42 -16.67 -10.22 9.14
C ASP A 42 -16.65 -8.70 9.27
N ALA A 43 -16.72 -8.18 10.50
CA ALA A 43 -16.63 -6.74 10.74
C ALA A 43 -15.22 -6.22 10.38
N LEU A 44 -14.16 -6.98 10.70
CA LEU A 44 -12.80 -6.65 10.31
C LEU A 44 -12.66 -6.53 8.77
N TRP A 45 -13.20 -7.49 8.02
CA TRP A 45 -13.17 -7.46 6.55
C TRP A 45 -13.91 -6.26 5.97
N LYS A 46 -15.11 -5.97 6.50
CA LYS A 46 -15.88 -4.80 6.09
C LYS A 46 -15.11 -3.50 6.36
N THR A 47 -14.57 -3.34 7.57
CA THR A 47 -13.79 -2.18 7.96
C THR A 47 -12.52 -2.04 7.12
N CYS A 48 -11.82 -3.13 6.80
CA CYS A 48 -10.70 -3.10 5.86
C CYS A 48 -11.09 -2.43 4.52
N GLY A 49 -12.22 -2.82 3.93
CA GLY A 49 -12.72 -2.24 2.68
C GLY A 49 -13.07 -0.75 2.81
N GLU A 50 -13.76 -0.37 3.89
CA GLU A 50 -14.13 1.02 4.15
C GLU A 50 -12.90 1.93 4.33
N LEU A 51 -11.87 1.44 5.02
CA LEU A 51 -10.64 2.20 5.27
C LEU A 51 -9.85 2.50 4.00
N LEU A 52 -9.99 1.70 2.93
CA LEU A 52 -9.30 1.97 1.65
C LEU A 52 -9.74 3.30 1.03
N SER A 53 -10.96 3.78 1.31
CA SER A 53 -11.44 5.10 0.87
C SER A 53 -10.64 6.27 1.49
N LYS A 54 -9.86 6.03 2.54
CA LYS A 54 -9.03 7.04 3.21
C LYS A 54 -7.65 7.24 2.56
N PHE A 55 -7.36 6.53 1.47
CA PHE A 55 -6.10 6.64 0.72
C PHE A 55 -6.37 7.37 -0.59
N THR A 56 -5.91 8.62 -0.66
CA THR A 56 -6.09 9.43 -1.87
C THR A 56 -5.08 9.05 -2.94
N GLN A 57 -5.41 9.31 -4.21
CA GLN A 57 -4.46 9.13 -5.32
C GLN A 57 -3.15 9.88 -5.08
N GLN A 58 -3.24 11.14 -4.62
CA GLN A 58 -2.06 11.98 -4.35
C GLN A 58 -1.19 11.41 -3.22
N GLU A 59 -1.81 10.88 -2.17
CA GLU A 59 -1.09 10.24 -1.07
C GLU A 59 -0.36 8.97 -1.54
N CYS A 60 -1.02 8.12 -2.32
CA CYS A 60 -0.39 6.93 -2.90
C CYS A 60 0.81 7.31 -3.78
N GLN A 61 0.67 8.33 -4.63
CA GLN A 61 1.79 8.84 -5.45
C GLN A 61 2.96 9.34 -4.59
N ASN A 62 2.68 9.95 -3.44
CA ASN A 62 3.71 10.42 -2.52
C ASN A 62 4.50 9.26 -1.89
N TYR A 63 3.86 8.13 -1.58
CA TYR A 63 4.56 6.93 -1.09
C TYR A 63 5.59 6.41 -2.10
N PHE A 64 5.20 6.33 -3.40
CA PHE A 64 6.13 5.95 -4.46
C PHE A 64 7.29 6.94 -4.59
N ARG A 65 6.99 8.25 -4.59
CA ARG A 65 8.02 9.30 -4.65
C ARG A 65 8.99 9.21 -3.46
N HIS A 66 8.49 8.96 -2.25
CA HIS A 66 9.31 8.81 -1.06
C HIS A 66 10.33 7.66 -1.22
N CYS A 67 9.92 6.54 -1.81
CA CYS A 67 10.80 5.39 -2.07
C CYS A 67 11.70 5.57 -3.30
N GLY A 68 11.74 6.75 -3.92
CA GLY A 68 12.59 7.05 -5.07
C GLY A 68 12.01 6.67 -6.43
N TYR A 69 10.76 6.19 -6.50
CA TYR A 69 10.12 5.86 -7.76
C TYR A 69 9.55 7.13 -8.42
N ARG A 70 9.82 7.28 -9.72
CA ARG A 70 9.15 8.27 -10.57
C ARG A 70 7.98 7.61 -11.28
N TYR A 71 6.80 8.16 -11.10
CA TYR A 71 5.67 7.86 -11.97
C TYR A 71 5.72 8.85 -13.14
N THR A 72 6.00 8.37 -14.34
CA THR A 72 5.73 9.14 -15.56
C THR A 72 4.27 8.92 -15.92
N TYR A 73 3.48 10.00 -15.98
CA TYR A 73 2.23 9.93 -16.73
C TYR A 73 2.60 9.60 -18.17
N ALA A 74 2.16 8.44 -18.66
CA ALA A 74 2.00 8.22 -20.08
C ALA A 74 0.71 8.91 -20.52
#